data_AF-A0A423S3C0-F1
#
_entry.id   AF-A0A423S3C0-F1
#
_cell.length_a   1.000
_cell.length_b   1.000
_cell.length_c   1.000
_cell.angle_alpha   90.00
_cell.angle_beta   90.00
_cell.angle_gamma   90.00
#
_symmetry.space_group_name_H-M   'P 1'
#
loop_
_entity.id
_entity.type
_entity.pdbx_description
1 polymer ?
#
loop_
_entity_poly.entity_id
_entity_poly.type
_entity_poly.pdbx_seq_one_letter_code
_entity_poly.pdbx_strand_id
1 'polypeptide(L)'
;MSLIHWGVYGRNGFEGVQAFCEGAIRAGGIPTARSVSDYTPGQSERFDAVAVFGLQWKGRDVLRDYTALGVPAFVIDYGYLKRTNHAHDWRTGHWQVSLGGLNRVPDWGCDSSRLDALGIEIIERGGNPEGYPLLCVQTPGDASHGLDEKGLEQWAEKQAREWPGLMIRPHPLQEHLNYGLPICPAKTLEQALKSARLVVTGNSNSGHDALLAGVPALATMPGAAWAGLSGPSLPTLKARTQYFCRAAWGQWTWAEFRTGQMHDCLIRNVLCWR
;
A
#
# COMPACT_ATOMS: atom_id res chain seq x y z
N MET A 1 -22.52 -22.15 8.53
CA MET A 1 -21.56 -21.70 7.50
C MET A 1 -20.49 -22.76 7.38
N SER A 2 -20.11 -23.15 6.16
CA SER A 2 -18.93 -24.00 5.95
C SER A 2 -17.67 -23.27 6.44
N LEU A 3 -16.70 -24.02 6.95
CA LEU A 3 -15.40 -23.47 7.36
C LEU A 3 -14.65 -23.02 6.11
N ILE A 4 -14.01 -21.84 6.15
CA ILE A 4 -13.22 -21.31 5.03
C ILE A 4 -11.84 -21.96 5.02
N HIS A 5 -11.47 -22.62 3.91
CA HIS A 5 -10.15 -23.19 3.70
C HIS A 5 -9.22 -22.14 3.08
N TRP A 6 -8.16 -21.77 3.81
CA TRP A 6 -7.20 -20.75 3.39
C TRP A 6 -5.91 -21.37 2.87
N GLY A 7 -5.46 -20.97 1.68
CA GLY A 7 -4.08 -21.15 1.23
C GLY A 7 -3.22 -19.95 1.63
N VAL A 8 -2.18 -20.13 2.44
CA VAL A 8 -1.36 -19.01 2.95
C VAL A 8 0.07 -19.13 2.44
N TYR A 9 0.38 -18.41 1.37
CA TYR A 9 1.68 -18.45 0.69
C TYR A 9 2.62 -17.38 1.23
N GLY A 10 3.78 -17.79 1.72
CA GLY A 10 4.85 -16.88 2.14
C GLY A 10 6.20 -17.58 2.20
N ARG A 11 7.22 -16.87 2.68
CA ARG A 11 8.53 -17.49 2.94
C ARG A 11 8.44 -18.46 4.12
N ASN A 12 9.16 -19.59 4.05
CA ASN A 12 9.26 -20.54 5.16
C ASN A 12 9.72 -19.84 6.45
N GLY A 13 8.99 -20.08 7.54
CA GLY A 13 9.25 -19.48 8.86
C GLY A 13 8.91 -17.98 8.95
N PHE A 14 8.22 -17.39 7.97
CA PHE A 14 7.82 -16.00 8.06
C PHE A 14 6.73 -15.80 9.11
N GLU A 15 6.99 -14.97 10.11
CA GLU A 15 6.09 -14.72 11.25
C GLU A 15 4.69 -14.25 10.80
N GLY A 16 4.60 -13.50 9.69
CA GLY A 16 3.34 -13.10 9.06
C GLY A 16 2.42 -14.26 8.73
N VAL A 17 2.96 -15.34 8.15
CA VAL A 17 2.20 -16.53 7.79
C VAL A 17 1.63 -17.18 9.05
N GLN A 18 2.44 -17.33 10.10
CA GLN A 18 2.00 -17.90 11.37
C GLN A 18 0.87 -17.06 12.00
N ALA A 19 1.07 -15.74 12.10
CA ALA A 19 0.07 -14.83 12.67
C ALA A 19 -1.26 -14.88 11.92
N PHE A 20 -1.20 -14.96 10.58
CA PHE A 20 -2.38 -15.12 9.74
C PHE A 20 -3.08 -16.45 10.03
N CYS A 21 -2.36 -17.57 10.04
CA CYS A 21 -2.93 -18.89 10.32
C CYS A 21 -3.59 -18.95 11.71
N GLU A 22 -2.95 -18.41 12.75
CA GLU A 22 -3.53 -18.35 14.10
C GLU A 22 -4.86 -17.56 14.10
N GLY A 23 -4.90 -16.43 13.40
CA GLY A 23 -6.10 -15.64 13.21
C GLY A 23 -7.21 -16.38 12.48
N ALA A 24 -6.86 -17.05 11.38
CA ALA A 24 -7.81 -17.81 10.58
C ALA A 24 -8.48 -18.91 11.42
N ILE A 25 -7.70 -19.65 12.22
CA ILE A 25 -8.21 -20.68 13.14
C ILE A 25 -9.20 -20.08 14.14
N ARG A 26 -8.87 -18.92 14.74
CA ARG A 26 -9.77 -18.24 15.70
C ARG A 26 -11.08 -17.78 15.06
N ALA A 27 -11.03 -17.37 13.79
CA ALA A 27 -12.22 -17.02 13.00
C ALA A 27 -12.97 -18.26 12.46
N GLY A 28 -12.60 -19.48 12.87
CA GLY A 28 -13.24 -20.72 12.43
C GLY A 28 -12.83 -21.19 11.02
N GLY A 29 -11.71 -20.71 10.48
CA GLY A 29 -11.14 -21.18 9.21
C GLY A 29 -10.15 -22.34 9.38
N ILE A 30 -9.76 -22.92 8.24
CA ILE A 30 -8.75 -23.99 8.14
C ILE A 30 -7.58 -23.49 7.28
N PRO A 31 -6.55 -22.89 7.88
CA PRO A 31 -5.41 -22.39 7.12
C PRO A 31 -4.41 -23.48 6.80
N THR A 32 -3.82 -23.37 5.61
CA THR A 32 -2.79 -24.26 5.10
C THR A 32 -1.63 -23.42 4.62
N ALA A 33 -0.55 -23.41 5.41
CA ALA A 33 0.66 -22.68 5.06
C ALA A 33 1.38 -23.33 3.87
N ARG A 34 1.90 -22.50 2.97
CA ARG A 34 2.65 -22.88 1.77
C ARG A 34 3.87 -21.99 1.58
N SER A 35 4.91 -22.58 1.03
CA SER A 35 6.11 -21.88 0.60
C SER A 35 5.87 -21.25 -0.77
N VAL A 36 6.06 -19.93 -0.88
CA VAL A 36 5.98 -19.25 -2.18
C VAL A 36 7.07 -19.75 -3.15
N SER A 37 8.25 -20.12 -2.63
CA SER A 37 9.37 -20.60 -3.46
C SER A 37 9.08 -21.97 -4.09
N ASP A 38 8.29 -22.80 -3.42
CA ASP A 38 7.98 -24.16 -3.86
C ASP A 38 6.75 -24.20 -4.79
N TYR A 39 6.04 -23.07 -4.94
CA TYR A 39 4.93 -22.97 -5.88
C TYR A 39 5.41 -23.24 -7.32
N THR A 40 4.62 -23.97 -8.09
CA THR A 40 4.85 -24.14 -9.54
C THR A 40 3.59 -23.69 -10.27
N PRO A 41 3.71 -22.84 -11.31
CA PRO A 41 2.56 -22.41 -12.10
C PRO A 41 1.69 -23.60 -12.54
N GLY A 42 0.37 -23.46 -12.37
CA GLY A 42 -0.60 -24.52 -12.69
C GLY A 42 -0.77 -25.63 -11.64
N GLN A 43 0.00 -25.62 -10.54
CA GLN A 43 -0.18 -26.53 -9.40
C GLN A 43 -1.02 -25.89 -8.28
N SER A 44 -2.13 -25.27 -8.65
CA SER A 44 -3.05 -24.69 -7.68
C SER A 44 -3.80 -25.79 -6.92
N GLU A 45 -3.99 -25.60 -5.63
CA GLU A 45 -4.77 -26.48 -4.76
C GLU A 45 -6.19 -25.93 -4.60
N ARG A 46 -7.08 -26.70 -3.99
CA ARG A 46 -8.45 -26.26 -3.71
C ARG A 46 -8.50 -25.48 -2.40
N PHE A 47 -8.64 -24.16 -2.50
CA PHE A 47 -8.90 -23.25 -1.37
C PHE A 47 -10.12 -22.39 -1.65
N ASP A 48 -10.78 -21.93 -0.59
CA ASP A 48 -11.89 -20.98 -0.68
C ASP A 48 -11.37 -19.54 -0.80
N ALA A 49 -10.19 -19.27 -0.23
CA ALA A 49 -9.46 -18.02 -0.35
C ALA A 49 -7.96 -18.25 -0.21
N VAL A 50 -7.15 -17.34 -0.78
CA VAL A 50 -5.69 -17.39 -0.73
C VAL A 50 -5.12 -16.08 -0.23
N ALA A 51 -4.09 -16.14 0.61
CA ALA A 51 -3.27 -15.01 1.01
C ALA A 51 -1.84 -15.20 0.51
N VAL A 52 -1.24 -14.15 -0.05
CA VAL A 52 0.12 -14.14 -0.62
C VAL A 52 0.92 -13.02 0.02
N PHE A 53 1.98 -13.37 0.74
CA PHE A 53 2.88 -12.39 1.38
C PHE A 53 3.93 -11.87 0.38
N GLY A 54 3.68 -10.67 -0.14
CA GLY A 54 4.50 -10.00 -1.16
C GLY A 54 4.32 -10.58 -2.57
N LEU A 55 4.67 -9.77 -3.57
CA LEU A 55 4.61 -10.16 -5.00
C LEU A 55 5.98 -10.37 -5.65
N GLN A 56 7.04 -10.43 -4.85
CA GLN A 56 8.35 -10.83 -5.37
C GLN A 56 8.37 -12.33 -5.68
N TRP A 57 9.33 -12.75 -6.50
CA TRP A 57 9.49 -14.15 -6.92
C TRP A 57 8.20 -14.70 -7.54
N LYS A 58 7.75 -15.88 -7.09
CA LYS A 58 6.56 -16.57 -7.57
C LYS A 58 5.25 -16.05 -6.97
N GLY A 59 5.29 -15.00 -6.14
CA GLY A 59 4.06 -14.42 -5.55
C GLY A 59 3.09 -13.92 -6.62
N ARG A 60 3.61 -13.37 -7.74
CA ARG A 60 2.79 -12.99 -8.91
C ARG A 60 2.14 -14.19 -9.58
N ASP A 61 2.83 -15.33 -9.66
CA ASP A 61 2.27 -16.55 -10.23
C ASP A 61 1.14 -17.10 -9.36
N VAL A 62 1.31 -17.13 -8.04
CA VAL A 62 0.26 -17.53 -7.10
C VAL A 62 -0.97 -16.63 -7.25
N LEU A 63 -0.79 -15.31 -7.22
CA LEU A 63 -1.88 -14.35 -7.38
C LEU A 63 -2.60 -14.54 -8.73
N ARG A 64 -1.85 -14.63 -9.83
CA ARG A 64 -2.40 -14.81 -11.18
C ARG A 64 -3.24 -16.08 -11.27
N ASP A 65 -2.68 -17.20 -10.85
CA ASP A 65 -3.29 -18.52 -11.05
C ASP A 65 -4.58 -18.66 -10.21
N TYR A 66 -4.55 -18.26 -8.93
CA TYR A 66 -5.77 -18.31 -8.10
C TYR A 66 -6.83 -17.31 -8.54
N THR A 67 -6.43 -16.12 -9.00
CA THR A 67 -7.38 -15.15 -9.58
C THR A 67 -8.04 -15.71 -10.83
N ALA A 68 -7.27 -16.39 -11.71
CA ALA A 68 -7.81 -17.03 -12.92
C ALA A 68 -8.79 -18.18 -12.60
N LEU A 69 -8.66 -18.82 -11.43
CA LEU A 69 -9.60 -19.82 -10.92
C LEU A 69 -10.84 -19.22 -10.23
N GLY A 70 -10.94 -17.89 -10.16
CA GLY A 70 -12.02 -17.20 -9.45
C GLY A 70 -11.94 -17.38 -7.92
N VAL A 71 -10.78 -17.77 -7.38
CA VAL A 71 -10.53 -17.84 -5.94
C VAL A 71 -10.09 -16.45 -5.45
N PRO A 72 -10.78 -15.86 -4.45
CA PRO A 72 -10.34 -14.60 -3.83
C PRO A 72 -8.89 -14.70 -3.35
N ALA A 73 -8.01 -13.89 -3.94
CA ALA A 73 -6.59 -13.87 -3.63
C ALA A 73 -6.20 -12.52 -3.03
N PHE A 74 -5.71 -12.53 -1.79
CA PHE A 74 -5.29 -11.37 -1.03
C PHE A 74 -3.78 -11.22 -1.08
N VAL A 75 -3.29 -10.00 -1.30
CA VAL A 75 -1.88 -9.64 -1.21
C VAL A 75 -1.62 -8.98 0.14
N ILE A 76 -0.65 -9.51 0.86
CA ILE A 76 -0.19 -8.98 2.15
C ILE A 76 1.21 -8.39 1.96
N ASP A 77 1.33 -7.09 2.19
CA ASP A 77 2.57 -6.32 1.98
C ASP A 77 2.60 -5.13 2.96
N TYR A 78 3.55 -4.22 2.83
CA TYR A 78 3.62 -3.02 3.67
C TYR A 78 2.31 -2.21 3.64
N GLY A 79 1.86 -1.77 4.81
CA GLY A 79 0.64 -1.01 4.99
C GLY A 79 0.65 0.38 4.36
N TYR A 80 -0.51 1.02 4.38
CA TYR A 80 -0.73 2.36 3.83
C TYR A 80 -0.36 3.46 4.83
N LEU A 81 -0.69 3.25 6.11
CA LEU A 81 -0.57 4.22 7.21
C LEU A 81 0.18 3.57 8.38
N LYS A 82 0.99 4.33 9.14
CA LYS A 82 1.83 3.78 10.23
C LYS A 82 2.54 2.47 9.81
N ARG A 83 3.09 2.51 8.60
CA ARG A 83 3.65 1.35 7.90
C ARG A 83 4.98 0.92 8.50
N THR A 84 5.30 -0.35 8.32
CA THR A 84 6.67 -0.86 8.51
C THR A 84 7.59 -0.15 7.51
N ASN A 85 8.50 0.70 7.99
CA ASN A 85 9.49 1.38 7.16
C ASN A 85 10.87 0.70 7.21
N HIS A 86 11.11 -0.06 8.28
CA HIS A 86 12.39 -0.72 8.52
C HIS A 86 12.19 -2.15 8.98
N ALA A 87 13.24 -2.96 8.87
CA ALA A 87 13.22 -4.35 9.32
C ALA A 87 12.88 -4.50 10.81
N HIS A 88 13.16 -3.49 11.65
CA HIS A 88 12.78 -3.51 13.07
C HIS A 88 11.31 -3.18 13.33
N ASP A 89 10.65 -2.47 12.40
CA ASP A 89 9.22 -2.13 12.46
C ASP A 89 8.33 -3.19 11.83
N TRP A 90 8.92 -4.32 11.41
CA TRP A 90 8.08 -5.50 11.27
C TRP A 90 7.54 -5.86 12.69
N ARG A 91 6.80 -6.91 13.01
CA ARG A 91 6.08 -7.06 14.30
C ARG A 91 5.10 -5.95 14.76
N THR A 92 5.40 -4.66 14.63
CA THR A 92 4.59 -3.55 15.17
C THR A 92 3.94 -2.69 14.09
N GLY A 93 4.50 -2.65 12.88
CA GLY A 93 3.92 -1.92 11.75
C GLY A 93 2.71 -2.63 11.13
N HIS A 94 1.94 -1.86 10.36
CA HIS A 94 0.76 -2.35 9.65
C HIS A 94 1.12 -2.97 8.29
N TRP A 95 0.34 -3.97 7.91
CA TRP A 95 0.40 -4.68 6.64
C TRP A 95 -0.90 -4.48 5.91
N GLN A 96 -0.82 -4.11 4.63
CA GLN A 96 -2.01 -4.09 3.79
C GLN A 96 -2.53 -5.51 3.59
N VAL A 97 -3.84 -5.64 3.43
CA VAL A 97 -4.52 -6.88 3.03
C VAL A 97 -5.42 -6.53 1.86
N SER A 98 -4.87 -6.66 0.66
CA SER A 98 -5.50 -6.15 -0.57
C SER A 98 -6.09 -7.28 -1.42
N LEU A 99 -7.37 -7.18 -1.77
CA LEU A 99 -8.01 -8.17 -2.65
C LEU A 99 -7.60 -7.96 -4.12
N GLY A 100 -7.07 -9.02 -4.75
CA GLY A 100 -6.82 -9.08 -6.19
C GLY A 100 -5.59 -8.31 -6.67
N GLY A 101 -4.69 -7.91 -5.77
CA GLY A 101 -3.43 -7.26 -6.14
C GLY A 101 -2.87 -6.33 -5.07
N LEU A 102 -1.66 -5.83 -5.29
CA LEU A 102 -1.03 -4.85 -4.42
C LEU A 102 -1.75 -3.49 -4.49
N ASN A 103 -1.73 -2.73 -3.40
CA ASN A 103 -2.19 -1.35 -3.32
C ASN A 103 -3.70 -1.18 -3.61
N ARG A 104 -4.54 -2.14 -3.17
CA ARG A 104 -6.00 -2.05 -3.34
C ARG A 104 -6.68 -1.90 -1.99
N VAL A 105 -7.04 -0.66 -1.67
CA VAL A 105 -7.89 -0.40 -0.50
C VAL A 105 -9.24 -1.10 -0.65
N PRO A 106 -9.89 -1.51 0.45
CA PRO A 106 -11.27 -1.98 0.44
C PRO A 106 -12.20 -1.12 -0.41
N ASP A 107 -13.06 -1.74 -1.20
CA ASP A 107 -14.06 -1.08 -2.02
C ASP A 107 -15.44 -0.98 -1.35
N TRP A 108 -15.61 -1.60 -0.17
CA TRP A 108 -16.81 -1.48 0.65
C TRP A 108 -16.78 -0.27 1.60
N GLY A 109 -17.95 0.05 2.17
CA GLY A 109 -18.09 1.13 3.14
C GLY A 109 -17.44 0.77 4.48
N CYS A 110 -16.59 1.66 4.98
CA CYS A 110 -15.90 1.51 6.26
C CYS A 110 -16.16 2.71 7.16
N ASP A 111 -16.45 2.47 8.43
CA ASP A 111 -16.56 3.52 9.44
C ASP A 111 -15.18 4.07 9.87
N SER A 112 -15.19 5.12 10.70
CA SER A 112 -13.96 5.78 11.17
C SER A 112 -13.25 5.04 12.30
N SER A 113 -13.85 4.01 12.92
CA SER A 113 -13.37 3.45 14.19
C SER A 113 -11.90 3.02 14.15
N ARG A 114 -11.46 2.41 13.04
CA ARG A 114 -10.04 2.07 12.84
C ARG A 114 -9.15 3.28 12.61
N LEU A 115 -9.60 4.25 11.82
CA LEU A 115 -8.83 5.47 11.59
C LEU A 115 -8.64 6.24 12.91
N ASP A 116 -9.69 6.33 13.72
CA ASP A 116 -9.68 6.95 15.04
C ASP A 116 -8.73 6.21 16.00
N ALA A 117 -8.77 4.87 16.01
CA ALA A 117 -7.86 4.05 16.79
C ALA A 117 -6.39 4.19 16.37
N LEU A 118 -6.13 4.48 15.09
CA LEU A 118 -4.79 4.82 14.62
C LEU A 118 -4.35 6.21 15.08
N GLY A 119 -5.26 7.10 15.51
CA GLY A 119 -4.93 8.46 15.95
C GLY A 119 -4.26 9.27 14.84
N ILE A 120 -4.68 9.08 13.59
CA ILE A 120 -4.15 9.80 12.43
C ILE A 120 -5.04 11.01 12.15
N GLU A 121 -4.43 12.18 12.16
CA GLU A 121 -5.09 13.42 11.78
C GLU A 121 -5.09 13.60 10.26
N ILE A 122 -6.23 14.07 9.71
CA ILE A 122 -6.34 14.51 8.31
C ILE A 122 -6.45 16.03 8.32
N ILE A 123 -5.37 16.70 7.93
CA ILE A 123 -5.31 18.16 7.92
C ILE A 123 -6.22 18.68 6.80
N GLU A 124 -7.16 19.58 7.15
CA GLU A 124 -8.12 20.13 6.19
C GLU A 124 -7.42 20.88 5.06
N ARG A 125 -6.44 21.72 5.40
CA ARG A 125 -5.61 22.47 4.46
C ARG A 125 -4.21 22.63 5.01
N GLY A 126 -3.21 22.12 4.29
CA GLY A 126 -1.81 22.31 4.60
C GLY A 126 -1.03 22.76 3.38
N GLY A 127 0.29 22.54 3.41
CA GLY A 127 1.20 23.02 2.39
C GLY A 127 1.25 24.55 2.27
N ASN A 128 1.81 25.01 1.15
CA ASN A 128 1.92 26.42 0.81
C ASN A 128 1.42 26.64 -0.62
N PRO A 129 0.31 27.35 -0.87
CA PRO A 129 -0.20 27.63 -2.21
C PRO A 129 0.81 28.32 -3.14
N GLU A 130 1.68 29.17 -2.59
CA GLU A 130 2.77 29.86 -3.31
C GLU A 130 4.07 29.04 -3.34
N GLY A 131 4.03 27.81 -2.81
CA GLY A 131 5.15 26.90 -2.73
C GLY A 131 5.54 26.27 -4.06
N TYR A 132 6.46 25.31 -3.99
CA TYR A 132 6.94 24.56 -5.16
C TYR A 132 6.15 23.26 -5.37
N PRO A 133 6.07 22.74 -6.60
CA PRO A 133 5.76 21.33 -6.84
C PRO A 133 6.89 20.47 -6.27
N LEU A 134 6.55 19.48 -5.45
CA LEU A 134 7.51 18.55 -4.86
C LEU A 134 7.45 17.22 -5.60
N LEU A 135 8.55 16.82 -6.24
CA LEU A 135 8.68 15.50 -6.84
C LEU A 135 9.21 14.50 -5.80
N CYS A 136 8.39 13.54 -5.42
CA CYS A 136 8.84 12.41 -4.60
C CYS A 136 9.17 11.23 -5.50
N VAL A 137 10.46 10.94 -5.66
CA VAL A 137 10.95 9.83 -6.47
C VAL A 137 11.04 8.53 -5.66
N GLN A 138 10.92 7.39 -6.35
CA GLN A 138 11.02 6.04 -5.80
C GLN A 138 12.36 5.41 -6.18
N THR A 139 12.67 4.24 -5.62
CA THR A 139 13.92 3.54 -5.93
C THR A 139 13.86 2.85 -7.30
N PRO A 140 14.92 2.88 -8.12
CA PRO A 140 15.05 2.02 -9.29
C PRO A 140 14.75 0.56 -8.97
N GLY A 141 13.99 -0.10 -9.83
CA GLY A 141 13.57 -1.49 -9.67
C GLY A 141 12.45 -1.73 -8.65
N ASP A 142 11.84 -0.68 -8.08
CA ASP A 142 10.67 -0.83 -7.22
C ASP A 142 9.54 -1.55 -7.99
N ALA A 143 9.02 -2.62 -7.39
CA ALA A 143 8.02 -3.49 -8.00
C ALA A 143 6.70 -2.77 -8.33
N SER A 144 6.44 -1.61 -7.72
CA SER A 144 5.25 -0.80 -7.97
C SER A 144 5.27 -0.11 -9.34
N HIS A 145 6.45 0.23 -9.89
CA HIS A 145 6.53 0.91 -11.20
C HIS A 145 7.43 0.20 -12.23
N GLY A 146 8.39 -0.62 -11.79
CA GLY A 146 9.22 -1.45 -12.67
C GLY A 146 10.20 -0.69 -13.57
N LEU A 147 10.51 0.58 -13.25
CA LEU A 147 11.48 1.37 -13.98
C LEU A 147 12.87 1.19 -13.38
N ASP A 148 13.89 1.17 -14.24
CA ASP A 148 15.29 1.30 -13.84
C ASP A 148 15.66 2.77 -13.61
N GLU A 149 16.94 3.03 -13.34
CA GLU A 149 17.44 4.38 -13.06
C GLU A 149 17.26 5.33 -14.23
N LYS A 150 17.54 4.88 -15.46
CA LYS A 150 17.38 5.66 -16.69
C LYS A 150 15.90 5.97 -16.97
N GLY A 151 15.01 5.02 -16.73
CA GLY A 151 13.57 5.23 -16.85
C GLY A 151 13.06 6.26 -15.82
N LEU A 152 13.59 6.24 -14.59
CA LEU A 152 13.27 7.25 -13.58
C LEU A 152 13.81 8.63 -13.93
N GLU A 153 15.02 8.73 -14.49
CA GLU A 153 15.58 9.98 -15.00
C GLU A 153 14.67 10.60 -16.08
N GLN A 154 14.31 9.82 -17.10
CA GLN A 154 13.41 10.27 -18.18
C GLN A 154 12.04 10.69 -17.66
N TRP A 155 11.50 9.96 -16.67
CA TRP A 155 10.25 10.32 -16.02
C TRP A 155 10.38 11.62 -15.23
N ALA A 156 11.45 11.80 -14.45
CA ALA A 156 11.70 13.00 -13.66
C ALA A 156 11.86 14.24 -14.56
N GLU A 157 12.59 14.14 -15.67
CA GLU A 157 12.70 15.19 -16.68
C GLU A 157 11.35 15.58 -17.26
N LYS A 158 10.48 14.60 -17.56
CA LYS A 158 9.12 14.85 -18.02
C LYS A 158 8.34 15.65 -16.99
N GLN A 159 8.42 15.27 -15.71
CA GLN A 159 7.73 16.00 -14.64
C GLN A 159 8.26 17.43 -14.50
N ALA A 160 9.57 17.64 -14.62
CA ALA A 160 10.17 18.97 -14.54
C ALA A 160 9.71 19.91 -15.68
N ARG A 161 9.47 19.36 -16.89
CA ARG A 161 8.89 20.13 -18.01
C ARG A 161 7.42 20.49 -17.77
N GLU A 162 6.65 19.59 -17.18
CA GLU A 162 5.22 19.78 -16.90
C GLU A 162 4.97 20.71 -15.70
N TRP A 163 5.89 20.71 -14.72
CA TRP A 163 5.76 21.45 -13.47
C TRP A 163 6.96 22.40 -13.26
N PRO A 164 6.93 23.62 -13.84
CA PRO A 164 7.99 24.60 -13.65
C PRO A 164 8.22 24.95 -12.17
N GLY A 165 9.50 25.03 -11.78
CA GLY A 165 9.92 25.28 -10.39
C GLY A 165 9.84 24.05 -9.49
N LEU A 166 9.68 22.85 -10.05
CA LEU A 166 9.66 21.59 -9.32
C LEU A 166 10.98 21.36 -8.58
N MET A 167 10.86 20.93 -7.33
CA MET A 167 11.98 20.49 -6.50
C MET A 167 11.90 18.99 -6.27
N ILE A 168 13.02 18.29 -6.47
CA ILE A 168 13.10 16.86 -6.22
C ILE A 168 13.40 16.58 -4.75
N ARG A 169 12.67 15.63 -4.16
CA ARG A 169 13.03 14.98 -2.91
C ARG A 169 13.48 13.55 -3.21
N PRO A 170 14.79 13.28 -3.20
CA PRO A 170 15.33 11.94 -3.38
C PRO A 170 14.72 10.92 -2.41
N HIS A 171 14.74 9.64 -2.79
CA HIS A 171 14.37 8.57 -1.89
C HIS A 171 15.40 8.46 -0.75
N PRO A 172 15.01 8.27 0.54
CA PRO A 172 15.96 8.24 1.67
C PRO A 172 17.05 7.16 1.57
N LEU A 173 16.80 6.08 0.84
CA LEU A 173 17.80 5.02 0.59
C LEU A 173 18.78 5.37 -0.55
N GLN A 174 18.51 6.45 -1.28
CA GLN A 174 19.24 6.85 -2.48
C GLN A 174 19.30 8.38 -2.57
N GLU A 175 19.76 9.02 -1.49
CA GLU A 175 19.77 10.49 -1.36
C GLU A 175 20.59 11.20 -2.45
N HIS A 176 21.51 10.48 -3.11
CA HIS A 176 22.34 10.97 -4.19
C HIS A 176 21.61 11.07 -5.55
N LEU A 177 20.46 10.39 -5.73
CA LEU A 177 19.73 10.38 -7.00
C LEU A 177 18.79 11.60 -7.10
N ASN A 178 19.25 12.65 -7.77
CA ASN A 178 18.49 13.88 -8.02
C ASN A 178 18.16 14.13 -9.51
N TYR A 179 18.69 13.31 -10.43
CA TYR A 179 18.48 13.40 -11.88
C TYR A 179 18.73 14.81 -12.46
N GLY A 180 19.69 15.55 -11.89
CA GLY A 180 20.02 16.92 -12.31
C GLY A 180 18.98 17.99 -11.92
N LEU A 181 17.96 17.64 -11.14
CA LEU A 181 16.91 18.56 -10.70
C LEU A 181 17.28 19.28 -9.40
N PRO A 182 16.73 20.50 -9.15
CA PRO A 182 16.94 21.22 -7.89
C PRO A 182 16.45 20.41 -6.68
N ILE A 183 17.34 20.15 -5.73
CA ILE A 183 17.00 19.38 -4.52
C ILE A 183 16.15 20.23 -3.58
N CYS A 184 15.07 19.63 -3.07
CA CYS A 184 14.25 20.19 -1.99
C CYS A 184 15.12 20.42 -0.74
N PRO A 185 15.17 21.64 -0.18
CA PRO A 185 16.03 21.95 0.96
C PRO A 185 15.54 21.36 2.29
N ALA A 186 14.33 20.81 2.34
CA ALA A 186 13.76 20.22 3.53
C ALA A 186 14.44 18.90 3.90
N LYS A 187 14.71 18.71 5.19
CA LYS A 187 15.39 17.51 5.70
C LYS A 187 14.42 16.34 5.92
N THR A 188 13.14 16.63 6.16
CA THR A 188 12.11 15.62 6.39
C THR A 188 10.99 15.74 5.35
N LEU A 189 10.23 14.67 5.15
CA LEU A 189 9.03 14.72 4.30
C LEU A 189 8.01 15.72 4.85
N GLU A 190 7.79 15.75 6.16
CA GLU A 190 6.88 16.70 6.81
C GLU A 190 7.26 18.17 6.51
N GLN A 191 8.55 18.52 6.62
CA GLN A 191 9.04 19.86 6.29
C GLN A 191 8.86 20.17 4.79
N ALA A 192 9.09 19.20 3.91
CA ALA A 192 8.90 19.36 2.48
C ALA A 192 7.43 19.61 2.15
N LEU A 193 6.50 18.87 2.77
CA LEU A 193 5.07 19.01 2.57
C LEU A 193 4.55 20.38 3.01
N LYS A 194 5.05 20.95 4.13
CA LYS A 194 4.68 22.31 4.59
C LYS A 194 4.99 23.41 3.57
N SER A 195 6.02 23.21 2.75
CA SER A 195 6.46 24.18 1.73
C SER A 195 5.97 23.87 0.32
N ALA A 196 5.38 22.68 0.10
CA ALA A 196 4.91 22.26 -1.20
C ALA A 196 3.50 22.80 -1.49
N ARG A 197 3.26 23.17 -2.76
CA ARG A 197 1.90 23.48 -3.26
C ARG A 197 1.18 22.25 -3.83
N LEU A 198 1.96 21.26 -4.25
CA LEU A 198 1.53 20.03 -4.92
C LEU A 198 2.62 18.98 -4.74
N VAL A 199 2.24 17.73 -4.48
CA VAL A 199 3.16 16.59 -4.57
C VAL A 199 2.94 15.85 -5.89
N VAL A 200 4.00 15.67 -6.64
CA VAL A 200 4.03 14.83 -7.84
C VAL A 200 4.81 13.56 -7.50
N THR A 201 4.26 12.40 -7.79
CA THR A 201 4.95 11.12 -7.60
C THR A 201 4.47 10.10 -8.62
N GLY A 202 5.17 8.98 -8.76
CA GLY A 202 4.77 7.88 -9.64
C GLY A 202 3.50 7.24 -9.08
N ASN A 203 3.68 6.34 -8.12
CA ASN A 203 2.61 5.70 -7.37
C ASN A 203 2.98 5.46 -5.89
N SER A 204 3.95 6.24 -5.39
CA SER A 204 4.47 6.14 -4.02
C SER A 204 3.40 6.36 -2.96
N ASN A 205 3.63 5.74 -1.80
CA ASN A 205 2.87 6.03 -0.59
C ASN A 205 3.05 7.48 -0.10
N SER A 206 4.07 8.21 -0.57
CA SER A 206 4.23 9.65 -0.27
C SER A 206 3.02 10.49 -0.70
N GLY A 207 2.20 10.01 -1.63
CA GLY A 207 0.91 10.66 -1.94
C GLY A 207 -0.12 10.52 -0.82
N HIS A 208 -0.14 9.42 -0.05
CA HIS A 208 -0.94 9.35 1.18
C HIS A 208 -0.47 10.39 2.19
N ASP A 209 0.84 10.49 2.41
CA ASP A 209 1.42 11.47 3.35
C ASP A 209 1.02 12.90 2.96
N ALA A 210 1.08 13.23 1.68
CA ALA A 210 0.63 14.51 1.14
C ALA A 210 -0.87 14.76 1.39
N LEU A 211 -1.72 13.77 1.06
CA LEU A 211 -3.17 13.88 1.24
C LEU A 211 -3.56 13.97 2.72
N LEU A 212 -2.85 13.31 3.65
CA LEU A 212 -3.03 13.49 5.10
C LEU A 212 -2.63 14.89 5.54
N ALA A 213 -1.51 15.41 5.01
CA ALA A 213 -1.01 16.74 5.31
C ALA A 213 -1.82 17.89 4.67
N GLY A 214 -2.91 17.59 3.96
CA GLY A 214 -3.72 18.61 3.30
C GLY A 214 -3.04 19.25 2.10
N VAL A 215 -2.15 18.52 1.42
CA VAL A 215 -1.47 18.94 0.19
C VAL A 215 -2.02 18.13 -1.00
N PRO A 216 -2.38 18.75 -2.13
CA PRO A 216 -2.76 18.02 -3.33
C PRO A 216 -1.66 17.04 -3.76
N ALA A 217 -2.04 15.87 -4.29
CA ALA A 217 -1.12 14.84 -4.73
C ALA A 217 -1.49 14.33 -6.13
N LEU A 218 -0.51 14.17 -7.00
CA LEU A 218 -0.67 13.70 -8.37
C LEU A 218 0.14 12.42 -8.59
N ALA A 219 -0.57 11.32 -8.85
CA ALA A 219 -0.01 10.05 -9.29
C ALA A 219 0.16 10.10 -10.81
N THR A 220 1.39 9.92 -11.27
CA THR A 220 1.75 9.99 -12.71
C THR A 220 2.10 8.62 -13.29
N MET A 221 2.00 7.56 -12.47
CA MET A 221 2.10 6.17 -12.88
C MET A 221 0.89 5.39 -12.35
N PRO A 222 0.46 4.31 -13.04
CA PRO A 222 -0.65 3.47 -12.58
C PRO A 222 -0.32 2.77 -11.26
N GLY A 223 -1.36 2.31 -10.54
CA GLY A 223 -1.19 1.46 -9.36
C GLY A 223 -1.02 2.20 -8.02
N ALA A 224 -1.20 3.52 -7.99
CA ALA A 224 -1.30 4.26 -6.73
C ALA A 224 -2.59 3.86 -6.00
N ALA A 225 -2.51 3.44 -4.73
CA ALA A 225 -3.68 3.09 -3.93
C ALA A 225 -4.71 4.23 -3.85
N TRP A 226 -4.20 5.46 -3.84
CA TRP A 226 -4.95 6.71 -3.74
C TRP A 226 -5.28 7.34 -5.10
N ALA A 227 -5.19 6.59 -6.22
CA ALA A 227 -5.40 7.12 -7.56
C ALA A 227 -6.74 7.87 -7.74
N GLY A 228 -7.81 7.43 -7.06
CA GLY A 228 -9.12 8.12 -7.09
C GLY A 228 -9.14 9.49 -6.41
N LEU A 229 -8.10 9.84 -5.65
CA LEU A 229 -7.88 11.14 -5.03
C LEU A 229 -6.78 11.97 -5.74
N SER A 230 -6.19 11.42 -6.81
CA SER A 230 -5.10 12.05 -7.53
C SER A 230 -5.58 13.26 -8.33
N GLY A 231 -4.89 14.39 -8.19
CA GLY A 231 -5.17 15.59 -8.97
C GLY A 231 -4.38 16.82 -8.49
N PRO A 232 -4.35 17.89 -9.31
CA PRO A 232 -3.68 19.14 -8.95
C PRO A 232 -4.40 19.95 -7.87
N SER A 233 -5.65 19.58 -7.53
CA SER A 233 -6.45 20.21 -6.49
C SER A 233 -6.67 19.25 -5.33
N LEU A 234 -6.66 19.77 -4.10
CA LEU A 234 -6.86 18.98 -2.90
C LEU A 234 -8.30 18.44 -2.88
N PRO A 235 -8.52 17.11 -2.81
CA PRO A 235 -9.86 16.57 -2.63
C PRO A 235 -10.49 17.05 -1.33
N THR A 236 -11.82 17.14 -1.30
CA THR A 236 -12.55 17.58 -0.11
C THR A 236 -12.18 16.75 1.12
N LEU A 237 -12.24 17.34 2.32
CA LEU A 237 -11.97 16.64 3.56
C LEU A 237 -12.82 15.37 3.68
N LYS A 238 -14.11 15.44 3.35
CA LYS A 238 -15.03 14.29 3.34
C LYS A 238 -14.53 13.13 2.46
N ALA A 239 -14.10 13.42 1.22
CA ALA A 239 -13.61 12.39 0.30
C ALA A 239 -12.31 11.75 0.82
N ARG A 240 -11.38 12.56 1.35
CA ARG A 240 -10.15 12.06 1.97
C ARG A 240 -10.45 11.21 3.21
N THR A 241 -11.32 11.65 4.10
CA THR A 241 -11.74 10.89 5.28
C THR A 241 -12.33 9.54 4.89
N GLN A 242 -13.28 9.51 3.96
CA GLN A 242 -13.87 8.25 3.49
C GLN A 242 -12.81 7.29 2.91
N TYR A 243 -11.87 7.81 2.14
CA TYR A 243 -10.76 7.03 1.63
C TYR A 243 -9.87 6.47 2.75
N PHE A 244 -9.46 7.30 3.70
CA PHE A 244 -8.57 6.89 4.79
C PHE A 244 -9.25 5.95 5.80
N CYS A 245 -10.57 6.03 5.97
CA CYS A 245 -11.32 4.99 6.69
C CYS A 245 -11.14 3.62 6.00
N ARG A 246 -11.31 3.55 4.68
CA ARG A 246 -11.10 2.30 3.93
C ARG A 246 -9.65 1.84 4.00
N ALA A 247 -8.68 2.74 3.84
CA ALA A 247 -7.25 2.41 3.97
C ALA A 247 -6.92 1.86 5.37
N ALA A 248 -7.46 2.43 6.45
CA ALA A 248 -7.27 1.97 7.82
C ALA A 248 -7.84 0.54 8.03
N TRP A 249 -8.98 0.23 7.43
CA TRP A 249 -9.57 -1.12 7.43
C TRP A 249 -8.88 -2.10 6.49
N GLY A 250 -8.16 -1.60 5.48
CA GLY A 250 -7.34 -2.39 4.57
C GLY A 250 -5.99 -2.80 5.14
N GLN A 251 -5.69 -2.49 6.41
CA GLN A 251 -4.40 -2.81 7.01
C GLN A 251 -4.49 -3.25 8.47
N TRP A 252 -3.55 -4.09 8.87
CA TRP A 252 -3.55 -4.74 10.18
C TRP A 252 -2.12 -5.07 10.61
N THR A 253 -1.87 -5.06 11.90
CA THR A 253 -0.64 -5.57 12.52
C THR A 253 -0.71 -7.09 12.68
N TRP A 254 0.42 -7.75 12.92
CA TRP A 254 0.41 -9.18 13.26
C TRP A 254 -0.33 -9.49 14.55
N ALA A 255 -0.31 -8.58 15.53
CA ALA A 255 -1.06 -8.75 16.76
C ALA A 255 -2.56 -8.84 16.43
N GLU A 256 -3.06 -8.00 15.53
CA GLU A 256 -4.44 -8.03 15.08
C GLU A 256 -4.75 -9.20 14.14
N PHE A 257 -3.81 -9.65 13.31
CA PHE A 257 -3.97 -10.92 12.58
C PHE A 257 -4.29 -12.05 13.54
N ARG A 258 -3.50 -12.19 14.60
CA ARG A 258 -3.66 -13.26 15.60
C ARG A 258 -4.97 -13.22 16.37
N THR A 259 -5.69 -12.10 16.41
CA THR A 259 -7.00 -12.05 17.09
C THR A 259 -8.12 -12.64 16.24
N GLY A 260 -7.94 -12.73 14.93
CA GLY A 260 -8.98 -13.17 13.98
C GLY A 260 -9.85 -12.04 13.44
N GLN A 261 -9.78 -10.82 13.98
CA GLN A 261 -10.63 -9.69 13.57
C GLN A 261 -10.52 -9.34 12.09
N MET A 262 -9.30 -9.43 11.53
CA MET A 262 -9.07 -9.24 10.10
C MET A 262 -9.85 -10.27 9.27
N HIS A 263 -9.82 -11.54 9.67
CA HIS A 263 -10.51 -12.62 8.97
C HIS A 263 -12.03 -12.45 9.06
N ASP A 264 -12.57 -12.10 10.23
CA ASP A 264 -14.00 -11.80 10.38
C ASP A 264 -14.45 -10.67 9.45
N CYS A 265 -13.61 -9.64 9.32
CA CYS A 265 -13.85 -8.54 8.39
C CYS A 265 -13.88 -9.02 6.93
N LEU A 266 -12.89 -9.79 6.49
CA LEU A 266 -12.84 -10.32 5.12
C LEU A 266 -13.98 -11.28 4.84
N ILE A 267 -14.31 -12.17 5.78
CA ILE A 267 -15.40 -13.12 5.65
C ILE A 267 -16.71 -12.37 5.43
N ARG A 268 -17.04 -11.45 6.34
CA ARG A 268 -18.30 -10.68 6.28
C ARG A 268 -18.46 -9.88 4.99
N ASN A 269 -17.40 -9.21 4.54
CA ASN A 269 -17.50 -8.22 3.46
C ASN A 269 -17.19 -8.80 2.08
N VAL A 270 -16.35 -9.84 2.00
CA VAL A 270 -15.83 -10.35 0.73
C VAL A 270 -16.26 -11.80 0.48
N LEU A 271 -16.13 -12.68 1.49
CA LEU A 271 -16.28 -14.13 1.27
C LEU A 271 -17.70 -14.65 1.49
N CYS A 272 -18.55 -13.93 2.23
CA CYS A 272 -19.95 -14.30 2.50
C CYS A 272 -20.91 -14.13 1.30
N TRP A 273 -20.42 -13.65 0.15
CA TRP A 273 -21.22 -13.49 -1.07
C TRP A 273 -21.28 -14.76 -1.94
N ARG A 274 -20.94 -15.93 -1.40
CA ARG A 274 -20.94 -17.22 -2.11
C ARG A 274 -21.69 -18.29 -1.33
#